data_AF-A0A932KZ08-F1
#
_entry.id   AF-A0A932KZ08-F1
#
_cell.length_a   1.000
_cell.length_b   1.000
_cell.length_c   1.000
_cell.angle_alpha   90.00
_cell.angle_beta   90.00
_cell.angle_gamma   90.00
#
_symmetry.space_group_name_H-M   'P 1'
#
loop_
_entity.id
_entity.type
_entity.pdbx_description
1 polymer ?
#
loop_
_entity_poly.entity_id
_entity_poly.type
_entity_poly.pdbx_seq_one_letter_code
_entity_poly.pdbx_strand_id
1 'polypeptide(L)'
;MQSRETLLRRIPAVDEMLRRPAIEAWSKTHPHAVLVEAIRGVLAGLRERILAGEDLGPEDLDPAGLLPRVEARLIALLRPSLRRVLNATGVVVHTNLGRSPLPAEAVEAVRRIAEGYSNLEYDVARGERGKRFVHVEGLLRDLTGAEAATVVNNNAAAVLLVLNALAEGKEVIVSRGELIEIGGSFRIPDVMARSGARLREVGTTNKTRLADYEQAVGPDTALLLKVHTSNFAIVGFTEDVPVSDLAGLGRGRGIPVVHDLGSGSFVDLAQIGIGPEPTVGASLKSGADVVTFSGDKLLGGPQAGIILGKKALMEKIRRNPLARAVRIDKLTLAALEAVLRIYRDEPEGAVKKIPVLSMLTAAPADLKRRAQKLAEMIRKEGGDRASVSVQPEQSQAGGGALPLGNLPTWAASVLPADVSVSRVEALLRENDPPVIARVKEGCVLFDPRTLRDADFPDVARAVGRALGKTAAEAGR
;
A
#
# COMPACT_ATOMS: atom_id res chain seq x y z
N MET A 1 -7.89 -51.65 -16.88
CA MET A 1 -8.40 -50.58 -16.00
C MET A 1 -9.13 -51.21 -14.83
N GLN A 2 -8.70 -50.94 -13.60
CA GLN A 2 -9.48 -51.32 -12.42
C GLN A 2 -10.78 -50.51 -12.38
N SER A 3 -11.86 -51.06 -11.80
CA SER A 3 -13.12 -50.31 -11.68
C SER A 3 -12.94 -49.10 -10.76
N ARG A 4 -13.66 -48.00 -11.02
CA ARG A 4 -13.63 -46.78 -10.18
C ARG A 4 -13.88 -47.09 -8.70
N GLU A 5 -14.78 -48.03 -8.42
CA GLU A 5 -15.07 -48.50 -7.06
C GLU A 5 -13.86 -49.18 -6.39
N THR A 6 -13.05 -49.91 -7.15
CA THR A 6 -11.81 -50.55 -6.66
C THR A 6 -10.77 -49.51 -6.27
N LEU A 7 -10.61 -48.45 -7.07
CA LEU A 7 -9.66 -47.36 -6.77
C LEU A 7 -10.11 -46.53 -5.56
N LEU A 8 -11.41 -46.23 -5.44
CA LEU A 8 -11.95 -45.49 -4.29
C LEU A 8 -11.70 -46.19 -2.95
N ARG A 9 -11.80 -47.53 -2.93
CA ARG A 9 -11.52 -48.35 -1.73
C ARG A 9 -10.03 -48.42 -1.39
N ARG A 10 -9.14 -48.08 -2.34
CA ARG A 10 -7.68 -48.08 -2.15
C ARG A 10 -7.12 -46.75 -1.63
N ILE A 11 -7.94 -45.70 -1.51
CA ILE A 11 -7.51 -44.46 -0.84
C ILE A 11 -7.19 -44.80 0.63
N PRO A 12 -5.98 -44.49 1.13
CA PRO A 12 -5.61 -44.83 2.49
C PRO A 12 -6.45 -44.06 3.51
N ALA A 13 -6.65 -44.66 4.68
CA ALA A 13 -7.33 -43.98 5.78
C ALA A 13 -6.45 -42.87 6.37
N VAL A 14 -7.07 -41.84 6.96
CA VAL A 14 -6.32 -40.77 7.64
C VAL A 14 -5.45 -41.34 8.76
N ASP A 15 -5.97 -42.29 9.55
CA ASP A 15 -5.22 -42.94 10.63
C ASP A 15 -4.04 -43.76 10.13
N GLU A 16 -4.15 -44.33 8.93
CA GLU A 16 -3.05 -45.05 8.28
C GLU A 16 -1.93 -44.08 7.89
N MET A 17 -2.29 -42.92 7.33
CA MET A 17 -1.34 -41.86 7.01
C MET A 17 -0.66 -41.33 8.28
N LEU A 18 -1.42 -41.12 9.37
CA LEU A 18 -0.88 -40.59 10.63
C LEU A 18 0.20 -41.48 11.28
N ARG A 19 0.17 -42.80 11.03
CA ARG A 19 1.16 -43.77 11.54
C ARG A 19 2.43 -43.85 10.68
N ARG A 20 2.53 -43.08 9.60
CA ARG A 20 3.72 -43.08 8.75
C ARG A 20 4.86 -42.34 9.45
N PRO A 21 6.10 -42.88 9.48
CA PRO A 21 7.22 -42.25 10.19
C PRO A 21 7.47 -40.78 9.80
N ALA A 22 7.28 -40.42 8.52
CA ALA A 22 7.41 -39.04 8.07
C ALA A 22 6.36 -38.11 8.69
N ILE A 23 5.10 -38.58 8.79
CA ILE A 23 3.99 -37.82 9.37
C ILE A 23 4.12 -37.74 10.90
N GLU A 24 4.61 -38.79 11.55
CA GLU A 24 4.99 -38.76 12.97
C GLU A 24 6.14 -37.78 13.25
N ALA A 25 7.08 -37.62 12.33
CA ALA A 25 8.12 -36.60 12.46
C ALA A 25 7.51 -35.19 12.35
N TRP A 26 6.61 -34.95 11.38
CA TRP A 26 5.94 -33.67 11.21
C TRP A 26 5.03 -33.29 12.38
N SER A 27 4.40 -34.26 13.05
CA SER A 27 3.52 -33.99 14.20
C SER A 27 4.26 -33.41 15.41
N LYS A 28 5.59 -33.57 15.49
CA LYS A 28 6.44 -32.98 16.54
C LYS A 28 6.64 -31.49 16.39
N THR A 29 6.58 -30.97 15.16
CA THR A 29 6.89 -29.57 14.83
C THR A 29 5.68 -28.79 14.31
N HIS A 30 4.56 -29.47 14.03
CA HIS A 30 3.37 -28.85 13.45
C HIS A 30 2.09 -29.18 14.24
N PRO A 31 1.10 -28.27 14.29
CA PRO A 31 -0.16 -28.54 14.97
C PRO A 31 -0.89 -29.73 14.34
N HIS A 32 -1.28 -30.70 15.18
CA HIS A 32 -1.94 -31.93 14.75
C HIS A 32 -3.19 -31.68 13.88
N ALA A 33 -4.00 -30.68 14.23
CA ALA A 33 -5.20 -30.33 13.46
C ALA A 33 -4.89 -29.97 12.00
N VAL A 34 -3.82 -29.20 11.77
CA VAL A 34 -3.41 -28.76 10.42
C VAL A 34 -2.83 -29.93 9.62
N LEU A 35 -2.11 -30.83 10.28
CA LEU A 35 -1.60 -32.06 9.67
C LEU A 35 -2.74 -32.98 9.22
N VAL A 36 -3.75 -33.17 10.06
CA VAL A 36 -4.96 -33.94 9.70
C VAL A 36 -5.71 -33.29 8.55
N GLU A 37 -5.84 -31.96 8.55
CA GLU A 37 -6.45 -31.21 7.45
C GLU A 37 -5.66 -31.40 6.13
N ALA A 38 -4.33 -31.34 6.18
CA ALA A 38 -3.49 -31.57 5.00
C ALA A 38 -3.71 -32.97 4.40
N ILE A 39 -3.72 -34.00 5.25
CA ILE A 39 -3.99 -35.38 4.85
C ILE A 39 -5.40 -35.48 4.24
N ARG A 40 -6.43 -35.00 4.94
CA ARG A 40 -7.81 -35.03 4.46
C ARG A 40 -7.96 -34.34 3.11
N GLY A 41 -7.33 -33.19 2.92
CA GLY A 41 -7.35 -32.44 1.67
C GLY A 41 -6.75 -33.23 0.50
N VAL A 42 -5.59 -33.87 0.70
CA VAL A 42 -4.97 -34.71 -0.33
C VAL A 42 -5.86 -35.91 -0.68
N LEU A 43 -6.38 -36.62 0.32
CA LEU A 43 -7.22 -37.79 0.11
C LEU A 43 -8.58 -37.43 -0.53
N ALA A 44 -9.15 -36.27 -0.18
CA ALA A 44 -10.36 -35.75 -0.83
C ALA A 44 -10.10 -35.40 -2.30
N GLY A 45 -8.97 -34.75 -2.60
CA GLY A 45 -8.58 -34.47 -3.98
C GLY A 45 -8.40 -35.73 -4.82
N LEU A 46 -7.76 -36.78 -4.27
CA LEU A 46 -7.68 -38.08 -4.96
C LEU A 46 -9.08 -38.67 -5.23
N ARG A 47 -9.99 -38.59 -4.26
CA ARG A 47 -11.38 -39.05 -4.43
C ARG A 47 -12.08 -38.32 -5.58
N GLU A 48 -11.95 -36.99 -5.65
CA GLU A 48 -12.54 -36.18 -6.72
C GLU A 48 -11.98 -36.56 -8.09
N ARG A 49 -10.66 -36.73 -8.22
CA ARG A 49 -9.99 -37.12 -9.47
C ARG A 49 -10.43 -38.50 -9.97
N ILE A 50 -10.57 -39.48 -9.08
CA ILE A 50 -11.09 -40.82 -9.43
C ILE A 50 -12.54 -40.73 -9.90
N LEU A 51 -13.38 -39.91 -9.24
CA LEU A 51 -14.79 -39.71 -9.62
C LEU A 51 -14.92 -38.99 -10.97
N ALA A 52 -14.03 -38.04 -11.25
CA ALA A 52 -13.94 -37.36 -12.54
C ALA A 52 -13.45 -38.28 -13.68
N GLY A 53 -12.94 -39.47 -13.35
CA GLY A 53 -12.49 -40.47 -14.32
C GLY A 53 -11.07 -40.22 -14.84
N GLU A 54 -10.23 -39.53 -14.08
CA GLU A 54 -8.81 -39.45 -14.36
C GLU A 54 -8.15 -40.84 -14.32
N ASP A 55 -7.16 -41.07 -15.17
CA ASP A 55 -6.41 -42.32 -15.24
C ASP A 55 -5.40 -42.39 -14.09
N LEU A 56 -5.90 -42.85 -12.93
CA LEU A 56 -5.11 -43.05 -11.71
C LEU A 56 -4.86 -44.53 -11.47
N GLY A 57 -3.59 -44.87 -11.23
CA GLY A 57 -3.15 -46.21 -10.89
C GLY A 57 -3.10 -46.45 -9.37
N PRO A 58 -3.00 -47.71 -8.92
CA PRO A 58 -2.74 -48.06 -7.52
C PRO A 58 -1.53 -47.36 -6.91
N GLU A 59 -0.49 -47.12 -7.70
CA GLU A 59 0.73 -46.41 -7.36
C GLU A 59 0.48 -44.95 -6.97
N ASP A 60 -0.54 -44.30 -7.52
CA ASP A 60 -0.94 -42.93 -7.16
C ASP A 60 -1.62 -42.85 -5.78
N LEU A 61 -2.05 -44.00 -5.25
CA LEU A 61 -2.74 -44.15 -3.97
C LEU A 61 -1.83 -44.68 -2.87
N ASP A 62 -0.57 -45.00 -3.19
CA ASP A 62 0.42 -45.47 -2.22
C ASP A 62 0.71 -44.38 -1.17
N PRO A 63 0.50 -44.65 0.14
CA PRO A 63 0.81 -43.72 1.22
C PRO A 63 2.20 -43.08 1.15
N ALA A 64 3.23 -43.80 0.70
CA ALA A 64 4.58 -43.24 0.58
C ALA A 64 4.66 -42.22 -0.57
N GLY A 65 4.04 -42.51 -1.72
CA GLY A 65 3.91 -41.57 -2.85
C GLY A 65 3.05 -40.34 -2.54
N LEU A 66 2.17 -40.42 -1.54
CA LEU A 66 1.34 -39.28 -1.11
C LEU A 66 2.06 -38.32 -0.16
N LEU A 67 3.16 -38.73 0.48
CA LEU A 67 3.89 -37.90 1.44
C LEU A 67 4.29 -36.53 0.88
N PRO A 68 4.88 -36.40 -0.33
CA PRO A 68 5.22 -35.09 -0.88
C PRO A 68 4.00 -34.18 -1.10
N ARG A 69 2.84 -34.75 -1.47
CA ARG A 69 1.59 -34.00 -1.64
C ARG A 69 1.04 -33.52 -0.29
N VAL A 70 1.12 -34.37 0.74
CA VAL A 70 0.74 -34.00 2.12
C VAL A 70 1.66 -32.92 2.67
N GLU A 71 2.97 -33.04 2.47
CA GLU A 71 3.96 -32.04 2.88
C GLU A 71 3.71 -30.69 2.20
N ALA A 72 3.54 -30.68 0.88
CA ALA A 72 3.25 -29.46 0.13
C ALA A 72 1.96 -28.80 0.62
N ARG A 73 0.90 -29.59 0.89
CA ARG A 73 -0.37 -29.08 1.42
C ARG A 73 -0.22 -28.55 2.84
N LEU A 74 0.53 -29.24 3.70
CA LEU A 74 0.83 -28.82 5.06
C LEU A 74 1.58 -27.48 5.08
N ILE A 75 2.64 -27.35 4.29
CA ILE A 75 3.40 -26.11 4.13
C ILE A 75 2.47 -24.99 3.63
N ALA A 76 1.57 -25.27 2.68
CA ALA A 76 0.62 -24.29 2.19
C ALA A 76 -0.41 -23.85 3.24
N LEU A 77 -0.88 -24.76 4.09
CA LEU A 77 -1.82 -24.45 5.19
C LEU A 77 -1.16 -23.64 6.32
N LEU A 78 0.11 -23.92 6.60
CA LEU A 78 0.88 -23.21 7.62
C LEU A 78 1.37 -21.84 7.15
N ARG A 79 1.35 -21.59 5.85
CA ARG A 79 1.82 -20.33 5.26
C ARG A 79 0.86 -19.18 5.61
N PRO A 80 1.35 -18.09 6.22
CA PRO A 80 0.55 -16.90 6.42
C PRO A 80 0.01 -16.34 5.09
N SER A 81 -1.25 -15.90 5.08
CA SER A 81 -1.84 -15.24 3.91
C SER A 81 -1.23 -13.86 3.66
N LEU A 82 -0.95 -13.10 4.72
CA LEU A 82 -0.18 -11.85 4.66
C LEU A 82 1.30 -12.16 4.79
N ARG A 83 2.06 -11.90 3.72
CA ARG A 83 3.49 -12.18 3.66
C ARG A 83 4.25 -11.05 2.98
N ARG A 84 5.55 -10.98 3.25
CA ARG A 84 6.47 -10.09 2.55
C ARG A 84 6.55 -10.47 1.07
N VAL A 85 6.60 -9.46 0.21
CA VAL A 85 6.81 -9.58 -1.23
C VAL A 85 8.03 -8.76 -1.66
N LEU A 86 8.65 -9.16 -2.77
CA LEU A 86 9.73 -8.40 -3.42
C LEU A 86 9.12 -7.60 -4.57
N ASN A 87 9.03 -6.27 -4.39
CA ASN A 87 8.49 -5.36 -5.39
C ASN A 87 9.57 -5.01 -6.43
N ALA A 88 9.52 -5.65 -7.60
CA ALA A 88 10.36 -5.35 -8.75
C ALA A 88 9.60 -4.56 -9.83
N THR A 89 8.46 -3.95 -9.49
CA THR A 89 7.62 -3.25 -10.47
C THR A 89 8.10 -1.84 -10.78
N GLY A 90 8.86 -1.21 -9.89
CA GLY A 90 9.21 0.21 -10.02
C GLY A 90 8.10 1.16 -9.61
N VAL A 91 6.98 0.66 -9.07
CA VAL A 91 5.92 1.49 -8.50
C VAL A 91 6.24 1.72 -7.02
N VAL A 92 6.57 2.96 -6.65
CA VAL A 92 7.04 3.27 -5.28
C VAL A 92 5.89 3.21 -4.27
N VAL A 93 4.87 4.06 -4.43
CA VAL A 93 3.65 4.02 -3.60
C VAL A 93 2.67 3.02 -4.23
N HIS A 94 2.93 1.74 -4.04
CA HIS A 94 2.13 0.66 -4.63
C HIS A 94 0.94 0.30 -3.73
N THR A 95 -0.28 0.67 -4.12
CA THR A 95 -1.50 0.43 -3.33
C THR A 95 -1.71 -1.05 -2.98
N ASN A 96 -1.56 -1.95 -3.94
CA ASN A 96 -1.74 -3.40 -3.71
C ASN A 96 -0.65 -4.04 -2.85
N LEU A 97 0.56 -3.46 -2.79
CA LEU A 97 1.70 -4.03 -2.05
C LEU A 97 1.96 -3.33 -0.72
N GLY A 98 0.98 -2.59 -0.20
CA GLY A 98 1.05 -1.98 1.14
C GLY A 98 1.59 -0.54 1.19
N ARG A 99 1.65 0.16 0.05
CA ARG A 99 2.09 1.56 -0.06
C ARG A 99 3.52 1.78 0.46
N SER A 100 3.68 2.47 1.58
CA SER A 100 4.97 2.95 2.09
C SER A 100 5.63 1.93 3.02
N PRO A 101 6.82 1.39 2.67
CA PRO A 101 7.62 0.69 3.65
C PRO A 101 8.16 1.66 4.70
N LEU A 102 8.24 1.21 5.96
CA LEU A 102 8.67 2.02 7.10
C LEU A 102 10.20 2.11 7.19
N PRO A 103 10.76 3.26 7.63
CA PRO A 103 12.16 3.35 8.03
C PRO A 103 12.45 2.48 9.27
N ALA A 104 13.71 2.09 9.46
CA ALA A 104 14.12 1.20 10.53
C ALA A 104 13.75 1.76 11.92
N GLU A 105 13.89 3.07 12.11
CA GLU A 105 13.55 3.77 13.34
C GLU A 105 12.05 3.63 13.69
N ALA A 106 11.18 3.64 12.68
CA ALA A 106 9.74 3.47 12.87
C ALA A 106 9.37 2.01 13.19
N VAL A 107 10.02 1.04 12.53
CA VAL A 107 9.85 -0.39 12.86
C VAL A 107 10.27 -0.65 14.32
N GLU A 108 11.40 -0.09 14.75
CA GLU A 108 11.90 -0.25 16.11
C GLU A 108 11.01 0.49 17.14
N ALA A 109 10.45 1.64 16.80
CA ALA A 109 9.45 2.31 17.64
C ALA A 109 8.21 1.44 17.86
N VAL A 110 7.70 0.80 16.79
CA VAL A 110 6.57 -0.14 16.89
C VAL A 110 6.93 -1.32 17.78
N ARG A 111 8.09 -1.95 17.58
CA ARG A 111 8.55 -3.08 18.42
C ARG A 111 8.55 -2.72 19.89
N ARG A 112 9.24 -1.63 20.27
CA ARG A 112 9.34 -1.18 21.68
C ARG A 112 7.98 -0.90 22.32
N ILE A 113 7.07 -0.25 21.59
CA ILE A 113 5.73 0.07 22.11
C ILE A 113 4.82 -1.16 22.16
N ALA A 114 5.02 -2.14 21.28
CA ALA A 114 4.25 -3.38 21.24
C ALA A 114 4.61 -4.34 22.38
N GLU A 115 5.88 -4.37 22.81
CA GLU A 115 6.40 -5.31 23.81
C GLU A 115 5.82 -5.13 25.22
N GLY A 116 5.23 -3.98 25.54
CA GLY A 116 4.69 -3.73 26.87
C GLY A 116 3.63 -2.63 26.97
N TYR A 117 3.43 -2.17 28.21
CA TYR A 117 2.61 -1.00 28.52
C TYR A 117 3.29 0.28 28.06
N SER A 118 2.50 1.33 27.81
CA SER A 118 3.01 2.63 27.42
C SER A 118 2.12 3.76 27.93
N ASN A 119 2.64 4.98 27.89
CA ASN A 119 1.92 6.21 28.24
C ASN A 119 0.95 6.69 27.13
N LEU A 120 0.37 5.76 26.37
CA LEU A 120 -0.46 6.05 25.19
C LEU A 120 -1.59 7.06 25.50
N GLU A 121 -2.28 6.90 26.62
CA GLU A 121 -3.31 7.82 27.12
C GLU A 121 -3.07 8.18 28.59
N TYR A 122 -1.81 8.27 29.00
CA TYR A 122 -1.43 8.60 30.37
C TYR A 122 -0.42 9.75 30.37
N ASP A 123 -0.77 10.84 31.04
CA ASP A 123 0.16 11.95 31.26
C ASP A 123 1.05 11.58 32.45
N VAL A 124 2.32 11.28 32.17
CA VAL A 124 3.29 10.85 33.18
C VAL A 124 3.61 11.96 34.18
N ALA A 125 3.60 13.22 33.75
CA ALA A 125 3.93 14.35 34.63
C ALA A 125 2.77 14.66 35.58
N ARG A 126 1.53 14.54 35.11
CA ARG A 126 0.32 14.83 35.89
C ARG A 126 -0.25 13.62 36.62
N GLY A 127 0.13 12.40 36.22
CA GLY A 127 -0.38 11.17 36.82
C GLY A 127 -1.84 10.85 36.48
N GLU A 128 -2.37 11.36 35.36
CA GLU A 128 -3.78 11.23 34.99
C GLU A 128 -4.00 10.81 33.53
N ARG A 129 -5.25 10.61 33.14
CA ARG A 129 -5.60 10.26 31.76
C ARG A 129 -5.27 11.40 30.80
N GLY A 130 -4.44 11.10 29.80
CA GLY A 130 -4.08 11.99 28.70
C GLY A 130 -4.82 11.68 27.39
N LYS A 131 -4.55 12.49 26.36
CA LYS A 131 -5.05 12.28 24.99
C LYS A 131 -3.92 11.74 24.12
N ARG A 132 -4.16 10.67 23.35
CA ARG A 132 -3.08 10.03 22.58
C ARG A 132 -2.47 10.87 21.46
N PHE A 133 -3.21 11.80 20.85
CA PHE A 133 -2.68 12.59 19.72
C PHE A 133 -1.59 13.57 20.13
N VAL A 134 -1.42 13.85 21.43
CA VAL A 134 -0.39 14.78 21.95
C VAL A 134 1.02 14.33 21.59
N HIS A 135 1.24 13.02 21.41
CA HIS A 135 2.53 12.43 21.07
C HIS A 135 3.03 12.87 19.69
N VAL A 136 2.13 13.29 18.79
CA VAL A 136 2.48 13.75 17.43
C VAL A 136 2.05 15.19 17.13
N GLU A 137 1.13 15.78 17.90
CA GLU A 137 0.62 17.12 17.64
C GLU A 137 1.72 18.19 17.64
N GLY A 138 2.65 18.16 18.62
CA GLY A 138 3.77 19.10 18.67
C GLY A 138 4.63 19.03 17.42
N LEU A 139 5.03 17.81 17.03
CA LEU A 139 5.83 17.56 15.82
C LEU A 139 5.13 18.08 14.55
N LEU A 140 3.84 17.79 14.41
CA LEU A 140 3.07 18.23 13.25
C LEU A 140 2.98 19.75 13.19
N ARG A 141 2.80 20.43 14.33
CA ARG A 141 2.78 21.90 14.39
C ARG A 141 4.14 22.48 14.00
N ASP A 142 5.23 21.95 14.57
CA ASP A 142 6.59 22.41 14.29
C ASP A 142 6.94 22.26 12.80
N LEU A 143 6.57 21.13 12.19
CA LEU A 143 6.88 20.82 10.79
C LEU A 143 6.02 21.59 9.78
N THR A 144 4.81 22.00 10.15
CA THR A 144 3.82 22.51 9.17
C THR A 144 3.39 23.95 9.43
N GLY A 145 3.61 24.49 10.62
CA GLY A 145 3.11 25.79 11.04
C GLY A 145 1.62 25.80 11.40
N ALA A 146 0.96 24.64 11.45
CA ALA A 146 -0.43 24.55 11.88
C ALA A 146 -0.62 24.98 13.34
N GLU A 147 -1.80 25.52 13.67
CA GLU A 147 -2.11 25.93 15.04
C GLU A 147 -2.41 24.72 15.95
N ALA A 148 -3.02 23.68 15.38
CA ALA A 148 -3.36 22.44 16.07
C ALA A 148 -3.43 21.27 15.07
N ALA A 149 -3.31 20.04 15.58
CA ALA A 149 -3.28 18.83 14.78
C ALA A 149 -3.96 17.64 15.48
N THR A 150 -4.64 16.79 14.73
CA THR A 150 -5.12 15.49 15.22
C THR A 150 -4.86 14.39 14.20
N VAL A 151 -4.89 13.15 14.65
CA VAL A 151 -4.64 11.97 13.82
C VAL A 151 -5.72 10.92 14.03
N VAL A 152 -6.14 10.32 12.93
CA VAL A 152 -7.19 9.29 12.83
C VAL A 152 -6.69 8.12 11.99
N ASN A 153 -7.51 7.08 11.81
CA ASN A 153 -7.16 5.81 11.18
C ASN A 153 -6.56 5.96 9.78
N ASN A 154 -7.19 6.72 8.90
CA ASN A 154 -6.74 6.97 7.53
C ASN A 154 -7.33 8.27 6.98
N ASN A 155 -6.87 8.74 5.81
CA ASN A 155 -7.37 10.00 5.25
C ASN A 155 -8.86 9.97 4.89
N ALA A 156 -9.39 8.82 4.50
CA ALA A 156 -10.83 8.67 4.25
C ALA A 156 -11.66 8.99 5.50
N ALA A 157 -11.22 8.48 6.66
CA ALA A 157 -11.80 8.81 7.95
C ALA A 157 -11.56 10.28 8.34
N ALA A 158 -10.42 10.87 7.94
CA ALA A 158 -10.15 12.28 8.18
C ALA A 158 -11.16 13.18 7.45
N VAL A 159 -11.37 12.95 6.16
CA VAL A 159 -12.35 13.67 5.34
C VAL A 159 -13.76 13.48 5.90
N LEU A 160 -14.17 12.23 6.20
CA LEU A 160 -15.47 11.94 6.81
C LEU A 160 -15.69 12.72 8.11
N LEU A 161 -14.70 12.70 9.00
CA LEU A 161 -14.77 13.36 10.30
C LEU A 161 -14.83 14.87 10.17
N VAL A 162 -14.01 15.46 9.28
CA VAL A 162 -14.00 16.90 9.02
C VAL A 162 -15.34 17.36 8.48
N LEU A 163 -15.87 16.67 7.47
CA LEU A 163 -17.16 17.01 6.87
C LEU A 163 -18.32 16.88 7.87
N ASN A 164 -18.37 15.80 8.64
CA ASN A 164 -19.42 15.64 9.66
C ASN A 164 -19.30 16.69 10.77
N ALA A 165 -18.09 16.97 11.26
CA ALA A 165 -17.89 17.94 12.34
C ALA A 165 -18.17 19.39 11.93
N LEU A 166 -17.98 19.75 10.65
CA LEU A 166 -18.05 21.14 10.20
C LEU A 166 -19.28 21.45 9.34
N ALA A 167 -19.89 20.44 8.70
CA ALA A 167 -20.93 20.65 7.68
C ALA A 167 -22.10 19.65 7.73
N GLU A 168 -22.28 18.90 8.83
CA GLU A 168 -23.47 18.05 8.99
C GLU A 168 -24.77 18.87 8.84
N GLY A 169 -25.66 18.40 7.95
CA GLY A 169 -26.91 19.07 7.63
C GLY A 169 -26.74 20.42 6.90
N LYS A 170 -25.57 20.71 6.32
CA LYS A 170 -25.27 21.94 5.59
C LYS A 170 -24.56 21.67 4.26
N GLU A 171 -24.45 22.70 3.42
CA GLU A 171 -23.86 22.58 2.09
C GLU A 171 -22.33 22.68 2.12
N VAL A 172 -21.70 21.80 1.33
CA VAL A 172 -20.26 21.80 1.06
C VAL A 172 -20.07 21.98 -0.43
N ILE A 173 -19.40 23.08 -0.81
CA ILE A 173 -19.14 23.41 -2.20
C ILE A 173 -17.82 22.79 -2.63
N VAL A 174 -17.81 22.10 -3.77
CA VAL A 174 -16.63 21.42 -4.34
C VAL A 174 -16.71 21.40 -5.86
N SER A 175 -15.56 21.44 -6.54
CA SER A 175 -15.53 21.31 -8.00
C SER A 175 -16.01 19.93 -8.45
N ARG A 176 -16.76 19.87 -9.55
CA ARG A 176 -17.15 18.62 -10.21
C ARG A 176 -15.93 17.79 -10.65
N GLY A 177 -14.82 18.45 -11.04
CA GLY A 177 -13.57 17.78 -11.43
C GLY A 177 -12.84 17.10 -10.27
N GLU A 178 -13.26 17.38 -9.03
CA GLU A 178 -12.64 16.92 -7.79
C GLU A 178 -13.45 15.81 -7.08
N LEU A 179 -14.55 15.36 -7.69
CA LEU A 179 -15.36 14.24 -7.21
C LEU A 179 -14.72 12.89 -7.58
N ILE A 180 -13.56 12.63 -6.96
CA ILE A 180 -12.66 11.54 -7.33
C ILE A 180 -13.04 10.19 -6.70
N GLU A 181 -12.60 9.11 -7.36
CA GLU A 181 -12.56 7.76 -6.78
C GLU A 181 -11.11 7.34 -6.55
N ILE A 182 -10.77 6.88 -5.35
CA ILE A 182 -9.44 6.37 -5.00
C ILE A 182 -9.54 4.92 -4.51
N GLY A 183 -8.68 4.05 -5.03
CA GLY A 183 -8.52 2.68 -4.50
C GLY A 183 -9.76 1.79 -4.63
N GLY A 184 -10.65 2.07 -5.58
CA GLY A 184 -11.78 1.22 -5.98
C GLY A 184 -13.05 1.30 -5.11
N SER A 185 -13.00 1.97 -3.95
CA SER A 185 -14.16 2.04 -3.03
C SER A 185 -14.29 3.36 -2.26
N PHE A 186 -13.27 4.23 -2.28
CA PHE A 186 -13.38 5.55 -1.69
C PHE A 186 -13.80 6.54 -2.77
N ARG A 187 -15.02 7.08 -2.65
CA ARG A 187 -15.57 8.11 -3.52
C ARG A 187 -15.91 9.34 -2.69
N ILE A 188 -15.43 10.51 -3.10
CA ILE A 188 -15.76 11.77 -2.41
C ILE A 188 -17.28 11.97 -2.26
N PRO A 189 -18.12 11.76 -3.31
CA PRO A 189 -19.57 11.85 -3.17
C PRO A 189 -20.16 10.94 -2.10
N ASP A 190 -19.73 9.67 -2.04
CA ASP A 190 -20.25 8.69 -1.07
C ASP A 190 -19.85 9.05 0.36
N VAL A 191 -18.61 9.54 0.54
CA VAL A 191 -18.10 9.98 1.85
C VAL A 191 -18.84 11.24 2.32
N MET A 192 -19.08 12.19 1.42
CA MET A 192 -19.87 13.38 1.71
C MET A 192 -21.29 13.01 2.13
N ALA A 193 -21.98 12.13 1.38
CA ALA A 193 -23.30 11.65 1.74
C ALA A 193 -23.31 10.96 3.12
N ARG A 194 -22.32 10.12 3.42
CA ARG A 194 -22.18 9.46 4.73
C ARG A 194 -21.82 10.40 5.88
N SER A 195 -21.17 11.52 5.59
CA SER A 195 -20.84 12.55 6.59
C SER A 195 -22.05 13.37 7.05
N GLY A 196 -23.19 13.26 6.36
CA GLY A 196 -24.37 14.11 6.60
C GLY A 196 -24.28 15.50 5.96
N ALA A 197 -23.19 15.81 5.26
CA ALA A 197 -23.06 17.02 4.45
C ALA A 197 -23.87 16.92 3.15
N ARG A 198 -24.38 18.06 2.68
CA ARG A 198 -25.01 18.18 1.36
C ARG A 198 -23.98 18.60 0.33
N LEU A 199 -23.73 17.74 -0.65
CA LEU A 199 -22.85 18.04 -1.79
C LEU A 199 -23.46 19.16 -2.66
N ARG A 200 -22.70 20.24 -2.85
CA ARG A 200 -23.00 21.32 -3.80
C ARG A 200 -21.88 21.41 -4.82
N GLU A 201 -21.98 20.62 -5.89
CA GLU A 201 -20.97 20.60 -6.95
C GLU A 201 -21.03 21.85 -7.85
N VAL A 202 -19.87 22.36 -8.28
CA VAL A 202 -19.75 23.54 -9.14
C VAL A 202 -18.78 23.30 -10.32
N GLY A 203 -18.85 24.17 -11.33
CA GLY A 203 -18.01 24.09 -12.53
C GLY A 203 -18.29 22.85 -13.37
N THR A 204 -17.32 22.49 -14.21
CA THR A 204 -17.31 21.28 -15.04
C THR A 204 -16.13 20.38 -14.70
N THR A 205 -16.12 19.17 -15.27
CA THR A 205 -15.05 18.18 -15.04
C THR A 205 -13.66 18.74 -15.32
N ASN A 206 -13.49 19.46 -16.43
CA ASN A 206 -12.19 19.97 -16.86
C ASN A 206 -11.95 21.43 -16.48
N LYS A 207 -13.00 22.24 -16.28
CA LYS A 207 -12.85 23.68 -16.00
C LYS A 207 -13.73 24.09 -14.83
N THR A 208 -13.10 24.60 -13.78
CA THR A 208 -13.78 25.28 -12.67
C THR A 208 -13.13 26.63 -12.45
N ARG A 209 -13.96 27.66 -12.24
CA ARG A 209 -13.53 29.04 -11.99
C ARG A 209 -13.97 29.49 -10.61
N LEU A 210 -13.30 30.51 -10.08
CA LEU A 210 -13.69 31.10 -8.79
C LEU A 210 -15.15 31.59 -8.79
N ALA A 211 -15.62 32.15 -9.92
CA ALA A 211 -17.00 32.61 -10.08
C ALA A 211 -18.04 31.48 -9.89
N ASP A 212 -17.68 30.22 -10.23
CA ASP A 212 -18.58 29.08 -10.03
C ASP A 212 -18.80 28.81 -8.52
N TYR A 213 -17.75 28.97 -7.71
CA TYR A 213 -17.84 28.90 -6.25
C TYR A 213 -18.63 30.09 -5.69
N GLU A 214 -18.32 31.31 -6.11
CA GLU A 214 -18.97 32.53 -5.62
C GLU A 214 -20.49 32.51 -5.81
N GLN A 215 -20.96 32.04 -6.97
CA GLN A 215 -22.38 31.94 -7.29
C GLN A 215 -23.11 30.85 -6.49
N ALA A 216 -22.38 29.83 -6.04
CA ALA A 216 -22.94 28.73 -5.26
C ALA A 216 -23.01 29.01 -3.76
N VAL A 217 -22.30 30.02 -3.25
CA VAL A 217 -22.36 30.42 -1.84
C VAL A 217 -23.76 30.94 -1.49
N GLY A 218 -24.36 30.32 -0.48
CA GLY A 218 -25.68 30.68 0.04
C GLY A 218 -25.75 30.56 1.58
N PRO A 219 -26.94 30.82 2.17
CA PRO A 219 -27.13 30.80 3.63
C PRO A 219 -26.80 29.45 4.30
N ASP A 220 -26.92 28.36 3.55
CA ASP A 220 -26.66 27.00 4.02
C ASP A 220 -25.21 26.54 3.82
N THR A 221 -24.37 27.33 3.15
CA THR A 221 -22.98 26.97 2.88
C THR A 221 -22.15 26.97 4.18
N ALA A 222 -21.61 25.80 4.52
CA ALA A 222 -20.77 25.63 5.70
C ALA A 222 -19.29 25.48 5.40
N LEU A 223 -18.93 25.11 4.17
CA LEU A 223 -17.56 24.69 3.86
C LEU A 223 -17.26 24.82 2.35
N LEU A 224 -16.06 25.29 2.03
CA LEU A 224 -15.48 25.16 0.70
C LEU A 224 -14.46 24.00 0.75
N LEU A 225 -14.66 22.98 -0.07
CA LEU A 225 -13.79 21.82 -0.15
C LEU A 225 -12.98 21.87 -1.45
N LYS A 226 -11.66 21.78 -1.31
CA LYS A 226 -10.72 21.53 -2.39
C LYS A 226 -10.17 20.11 -2.23
N VAL A 227 -10.20 19.29 -3.27
CA VAL A 227 -9.60 17.95 -3.27
C VAL A 227 -8.49 17.89 -4.31
N HIS A 228 -7.31 17.40 -3.90
CA HIS A 228 -6.19 17.18 -4.82
C HIS A 228 -6.40 15.91 -5.64
N THR A 229 -6.20 16.00 -6.96
CA THR A 229 -6.32 14.89 -7.91
C THR A 229 -5.09 13.97 -7.87
N SER A 230 -4.87 13.34 -6.71
CA SER A 230 -3.64 12.57 -6.42
C SER A 230 -3.47 11.26 -7.20
N ASN A 231 -4.51 10.76 -7.86
CA ASN A 231 -4.51 9.47 -8.56
C ASN A 231 -4.81 9.51 -10.06
N PHE A 232 -5.12 10.69 -10.61
CA PHE A 232 -5.26 10.91 -12.05
C PHE A 232 -4.96 12.37 -12.38
N ALA A 233 -4.70 12.66 -13.65
CA ALA A 233 -4.60 14.02 -14.14
C ALA A 233 -5.51 14.21 -15.35
N ILE A 234 -6.12 15.39 -15.46
CA ILE A 234 -6.85 15.82 -16.66
C ILE A 234 -5.85 16.60 -17.52
N VAL A 235 -5.66 16.19 -18.76
CA VAL A 235 -4.73 16.83 -19.71
C VAL A 235 -5.52 17.48 -20.84
N GLY A 236 -5.11 18.67 -21.28
CA GLY A 236 -5.76 19.43 -22.35
C GLY A 236 -6.30 20.77 -21.87
N PHE A 237 -7.52 21.13 -22.26
CA PHE A 237 -8.15 22.39 -21.87
C PHE A 237 -8.72 22.30 -20.44
N THR A 238 -7.84 22.53 -19.46
CA THR A 238 -8.18 22.48 -18.04
C THR A 238 -8.05 23.83 -17.35
N GLU A 239 -8.86 24.05 -16.32
CA GLU A 239 -8.83 25.24 -15.47
C GLU A 239 -9.20 24.83 -14.04
N ASP A 240 -8.37 25.22 -13.07
CA ASP A 240 -8.51 24.87 -11.66
C ASP A 240 -8.48 26.13 -10.79
N VAL A 241 -9.14 26.08 -9.63
CA VAL A 241 -9.17 27.21 -8.68
C VAL A 241 -8.11 26.99 -7.60
N PRO A 242 -7.09 27.86 -7.49
CA PRO A 242 -6.08 27.76 -6.45
C PRO A 242 -6.67 27.82 -5.04
N VAL A 243 -6.03 27.13 -4.10
CA VAL A 243 -6.40 27.18 -2.66
C VAL A 243 -6.40 28.61 -2.12
N SER A 244 -5.48 29.47 -2.59
CA SER A 244 -5.41 30.89 -2.20
C SER A 244 -6.67 31.66 -2.53
N ASP A 245 -7.28 31.37 -3.67
CA ASP A 245 -8.44 32.10 -4.16
C ASP A 245 -9.69 31.66 -3.40
N LEU A 246 -9.81 30.35 -3.14
CA LEU A 246 -10.83 29.81 -2.25
C LEU A 246 -10.68 30.34 -0.82
N ALA A 247 -9.46 30.46 -0.31
CA ALA A 247 -9.19 31.05 1.01
C ALA A 247 -9.58 32.54 1.06
N GLY A 248 -9.35 33.29 -0.02
CA GLY A 248 -9.83 34.66 -0.18
C GLY A 248 -11.35 34.75 -0.10
N LEU A 249 -12.05 33.93 -0.89
CA LEU A 249 -13.51 33.84 -0.87
C LEU A 249 -14.05 33.42 0.50
N GLY A 250 -13.49 32.37 1.09
CA GLY A 250 -13.87 31.84 2.40
C GLY A 250 -13.75 32.91 3.48
N ARG A 251 -12.63 33.66 3.51
CA ARG A 251 -12.44 34.78 4.44
C ARG A 251 -13.47 35.89 4.25
N GLY A 252 -13.76 36.27 3.01
CA GLY A 252 -14.75 37.30 2.69
C GLY A 252 -16.19 36.93 3.08
N ARG A 253 -16.47 35.63 3.22
CA ARG A 253 -17.81 35.10 3.54
C ARG A 253 -17.91 34.46 4.93
N GLY A 254 -16.80 34.34 5.67
CA GLY A 254 -16.76 33.64 6.95
C GLY A 254 -16.94 32.12 6.84
N ILE A 255 -16.56 31.52 5.72
CA ILE A 255 -16.71 30.09 5.42
C ILE A 255 -15.33 29.42 5.44
N PRO A 256 -15.12 28.35 6.22
CA PRO A 256 -13.85 27.65 6.28
C PRO A 256 -13.52 26.92 4.97
N VAL A 257 -12.23 26.91 4.62
CA VAL A 257 -11.68 26.16 3.49
C VAL A 257 -10.97 24.90 3.97
N VAL A 258 -11.39 23.75 3.47
CA VAL A 258 -10.71 22.46 3.67
C VAL A 258 -9.99 22.07 2.40
N HIS A 259 -8.71 21.76 2.51
CA HIS A 259 -7.93 21.15 1.43
C HIS A 259 -7.65 19.69 1.77
N ASP A 260 -8.33 18.77 1.09
CA ASP A 260 -7.95 17.36 1.10
C ASP A 260 -6.78 17.15 0.13
N LEU A 261 -5.58 17.31 0.66
CA LEU A 261 -4.33 17.14 -0.08
C LEU A 261 -4.11 15.67 -0.45
N GLY A 262 -4.51 14.75 0.42
CA GLY A 262 -4.44 13.31 0.19
C GLY A 262 -3.04 12.69 0.18
N SER A 263 -2.07 13.25 -0.54
CA SER A 263 -0.73 12.69 -0.77
C SER A 263 0.21 12.80 0.43
N GLY A 264 0.09 13.88 1.21
CA GLY A 264 0.85 14.10 2.43
C GLY A 264 2.32 14.43 2.21
N SER A 265 2.67 15.14 1.13
CA SER A 265 4.07 15.51 0.88
C SER A 265 4.57 16.58 1.86
N PHE A 266 5.71 16.32 2.51
CA PHE A 266 6.43 17.30 3.33
C PHE A 266 7.62 17.93 2.59
N VAL A 267 7.99 17.35 1.45
CA VAL A 267 9.13 17.79 0.64
C VAL A 267 8.62 18.31 -0.69
N ASP A 268 9.21 19.41 -1.16
CA ASP A 268 8.94 19.93 -2.50
C ASP A 268 9.57 18.99 -3.54
N LEU A 269 8.73 18.17 -4.17
CA LEU A 269 9.17 17.17 -5.14
C LEU A 269 9.66 17.81 -6.45
N ALA A 270 9.31 19.06 -6.73
CA ALA A 270 9.80 19.78 -7.90
C ALA A 270 11.27 20.17 -7.71
N GLN A 271 11.67 20.56 -6.50
CA GLN A 271 13.07 20.90 -6.17
C GLN A 271 14.03 19.71 -6.31
N ILE A 272 13.49 18.48 -6.28
CA ILE A 272 14.24 17.23 -6.44
C ILE A 272 13.95 16.54 -7.79
N GLY A 273 13.35 17.27 -8.74
CA GLY A 273 13.26 16.87 -10.15
C GLY A 273 12.15 15.88 -10.51
N ILE A 274 11.13 15.69 -9.66
CA ILE A 274 10.05 14.70 -9.87
C ILE A 274 8.80 15.32 -10.49
N GLY A 275 8.49 16.57 -10.16
CA GLY A 275 7.32 17.29 -10.67
C GLY A 275 6.56 18.04 -9.58
N PRO A 276 5.57 18.85 -9.95
CA PRO A 276 4.79 19.63 -9.01
C PRO A 276 3.91 18.72 -8.16
N GLU A 277 4.06 18.82 -6.84
CA GLU A 277 3.18 18.20 -5.86
C GLU A 277 3.04 19.14 -4.67
N PRO A 278 1.82 19.59 -4.31
CA PRO A 278 1.64 20.51 -3.20
C PRO A 278 2.12 19.90 -1.89
N THR A 279 2.92 20.65 -1.14
CA THR A 279 3.31 20.24 0.21
C THR A 279 2.21 20.58 1.22
N VAL A 280 2.20 19.87 2.34
CA VAL A 280 1.31 20.15 3.48
C VAL A 280 1.50 21.60 3.95
N GLY A 281 2.75 22.04 4.10
CA GLY A 281 3.07 23.41 4.49
C GLY A 281 2.65 24.45 3.46
N ALA A 282 2.80 24.16 2.16
CA ALA A 282 2.31 25.06 1.10
C ALA A 282 0.78 25.21 1.14
N SER A 283 0.04 24.12 1.37
CA SER A 283 -1.43 24.16 1.49
C SER A 283 -1.90 25.08 2.62
N LEU A 284 -1.27 25.01 3.79
CA LEU A 284 -1.58 25.89 4.93
C LEU A 284 -1.19 27.35 4.63
N LYS A 285 -0.02 27.58 4.01
CA LYS A 285 0.44 28.93 3.63
C LYS A 285 -0.47 29.59 2.58
N SER A 286 -1.08 28.79 1.70
CA SER A 286 -2.11 29.26 0.76
C SER A 286 -3.44 29.63 1.44
N GLY A 287 -3.57 29.45 2.75
CA GLY A 287 -4.72 29.93 3.52
C GLY A 287 -5.82 28.90 3.75
N ALA A 288 -5.58 27.61 3.49
CA ALA A 288 -6.50 26.56 3.91
C ALA A 288 -6.65 26.57 5.45
N ASP A 289 -7.89 26.53 5.94
CA ASP A 289 -8.18 26.50 7.37
C ASP A 289 -7.98 25.11 7.98
N VAL A 290 -8.19 24.07 7.16
CA VAL A 290 -7.93 22.67 7.49
C VAL A 290 -7.28 21.96 6.30
N VAL A 291 -6.28 21.13 6.56
CA VAL A 291 -5.66 20.26 5.56
C VAL A 291 -5.74 18.81 6.03
N THR A 292 -6.15 17.91 5.15
CA THR A 292 -6.19 16.45 5.40
C THR A 292 -5.28 15.69 4.43
N PHE A 293 -4.59 14.66 4.93
CA PHE A 293 -3.77 13.79 4.09
C PHE A 293 -3.48 12.41 4.70
N SER A 294 -3.01 11.48 3.85
CA SER A 294 -2.56 10.15 4.26
C SER A 294 -1.13 10.15 4.82
N GLY A 295 -0.91 9.37 5.88
CA GLY A 295 0.44 9.13 6.42
C GLY A 295 1.28 8.11 5.65
N ASP A 296 0.67 7.22 4.88
CA ASP A 296 1.31 6.09 4.19
C ASP A 296 1.54 6.32 2.69
N LYS A 297 1.59 7.57 2.26
CA LYS A 297 1.90 7.97 0.88
C LYS A 297 3.25 8.71 0.82
N LEU A 298 3.27 10.01 0.52
CA LEU A 298 4.53 10.76 0.36
C LEU A 298 5.18 11.15 1.68
N LEU A 299 4.45 11.10 2.80
CA LEU A 299 5.03 11.16 4.14
C LEU A 299 5.93 9.94 4.42
N GLY A 300 5.70 8.81 3.74
CA GLY A 300 6.50 7.58 3.92
C GLY A 300 6.37 6.95 5.30
N GLY A 301 5.24 7.17 5.97
CA GLY A 301 4.93 6.63 7.29
C GLY A 301 3.89 5.51 7.28
N PRO A 302 3.29 5.20 8.44
CA PRO A 302 2.25 4.19 8.56
C PRO A 302 0.91 4.74 8.07
N GLN A 303 -0.09 3.86 7.93
CA GLN A 303 -1.46 4.30 7.65
C GLN A 303 -1.92 5.24 8.77
N ALA A 304 -2.31 6.45 8.38
CA ALA A 304 -2.90 7.47 9.25
C ALA A 304 -3.69 8.47 8.40
N GLY A 305 -4.71 9.08 8.99
CA GLY A 305 -5.33 10.29 8.48
C GLY A 305 -4.92 11.46 9.35
N ILE A 306 -4.22 12.42 8.77
CA ILE A 306 -3.67 13.54 9.52
C ILE A 306 -4.51 14.76 9.20
N ILE A 307 -5.00 15.45 10.23
CA ILE A 307 -5.84 16.65 10.13
C ILE A 307 -5.10 17.79 10.84
N LEU A 308 -4.77 18.84 10.10
CA LEU A 308 -4.05 20.01 10.59
C LEU A 308 -4.86 21.26 10.30
N GLY A 309 -4.72 22.31 11.12
CA GLY A 309 -5.31 23.60 10.77
C GLY A 309 -5.52 24.54 11.95
N LYS A 310 -6.56 25.36 11.84
CA LYS A 310 -6.97 26.35 12.85
C LYS A 310 -7.41 25.69 14.14
N LYS A 311 -6.95 26.22 15.28
CA LYS A 311 -7.22 25.64 16.61
C LYS A 311 -8.72 25.52 16.89
N ALA A 312 -9.50 26.55 16.55
CA ALA A 312 -10.94 26.57 16.78
C ALA A 312 -11.69 25.47 16.01
N LEU A 313 -11.26 25.15 14.78
CA LEU A 313 -11.85 24.07 13.98
C LEU A 313 -11.42 22.70 14.48
N MET A 314 -10.14 22.55 14.86
CA MET A 314 -9.63 21.30 15.42
C MET A 314 -10.37 20.90 16.71
N GLU A 315 -10.72 21.85 17.57
CA GLU A 315 -11.51 21.56 18.77
C GLU A 315 -12.92 21.03 18.45
N LYS A 316 -13.57 21.52 17.39
CA LYS A 316 -14.85 20.98 16.92
C LYS A 316 -14.69 19.55 16.41
N ILE A 317 -13.68 19.33 15.57
CA ILE A 317 -13.36 18.03 14.97
C ILE A 317 -13.07 16.98 16.05
N ARG A 318 -12.27 17.32 17.08
CA ARG A 318 -11.90 16.40 18.17
C ARG A 318 -13.06 16.03 19.09
N ARG A 319 -14.04 16.92 19.26
CA ARG A 319 -15.22 16.71 20.12
C ARG A 319 -16.28 15.84 19.43
N ASN A 320 -16.20 15.70 18.12
CA ASN A 320 -17.14 14.89 17.36
C ASN A 320 -17.07 13.40 17.82
N PRO A 321 -18.20 12.76 18.17
CA PRO A 321 -18.22 11.36 18.60
C PRO A 321 -17.58 10.37 17.61
N LEU A 322 -17.66 10.65 16.29
CA LEU A 322 -17.01 9.83 15.27
C LEU A 322 -15.49 9.75 15.44
N ALA A 323 -14.86 10.78 16.02
CA ALA A 323 -13.41 10.79 16.28
C ALA A 323 -12.98 9.58 17.13
N ARG A 324 -13.87 9.07 17.99
CA ARG A 324 -13.60 7.86 18.79
C ARG A 324 -13.64 6.58 17.96
N ALA A 325 -14.51 6.52 16.96
CA ALA A 325 -14.66 5.36 16.07
C ALA A 325 -13.48 5.25 15.09
N VAL A 326 -13.01 6.39 14.58
CA VAL A 326 -11.88 6.45 13.63
C VAL A 326 -10.53 6.70 14.28
N ARG A 327 -10.43 6.52 15.60
CA ARG A 327 -9.22 6.84 16.36
C ARG A 327 -8.02 5.98 15.91
N ILE A 328 -6.85 6.61 15.75
CA ILE A 328 -5.60 5.92 15.45
C ILE A 328 -5.23 4.90 16.54
N ASP A 329 -4.64 3.76 16.15
CA ASP A 329 -4.18 2.73 17.07
C ASP A 329 -2.78 3.02 17.65
N LYS A 330 -2.34 2.18 18.58
CA LYS A 330 -1.07 2.36 19.31
C LYS A 330 0.16 2.23 18.40
N LEU A 331 0.13 1.27 17.47
CA LEU A 331 1.28 0.89 16.65
C LEU A 331 1.51 1.92 15.54
N THR A 332 0.46 2.30 14.83
CA THR A 332 0.54 3.35 13.81
C THR A 332 0.93 4.70 14.41
N LEU A 333 0.46 5.03 15.61
CA LEU A 333 0.89 6.26 16.30
C LEU A 333 2.39 6.26 16.61
N ALA A 334 2.93 5.14 17.12
CA ALA A 334 4.35 5.02 17.43
C ALA A 334 5.24 5.12 16.17
N ALA A 335 4.85 4.44 15.09
CA ALA A 335 5.54 4.57 13.81
C ALA A 335 5.45 5.99 13.25
N LEU A 336 4.29 6.65 13.37
CA LEU A 336 4.10 8.01 12.88
C LEU A 336 4.98 9.01 13.63
N GLU A 337 5.06 8.91 14.96
CA GLU A 337 5.95 9.75 15.76
C GLU A 337 7.41 9.62 15.31
N ALA A 338 7.90 8.40 15.12
CA ALA A 338 9.27 8.15 14.66
C ALA A 338 9.53 8.77 13.27
N VAL A 339 8.59 8.65 12.34
CA VAL A 339 8.72 9.25 11.00
C VAL A 339 8.74 10.78 11.07
N LEU A 340 7.85 11.38 11.86
CA LEU A 340 7.83 12.83 12.05
C LEU A 340 9.12 13.35 12.71
N ARG A 341 9.71 12.58 13.64
CA ARG A 341 11.01 12.90 14.22
C ARG A 341 12.14 12.87 13.19
N ILE A 342 12.14 11.93 12.23
CA ILE A 342 13.11 11.94 11.12
C ILE A 342 13.03 13.26 10.34
N TYR A 343 11.81 13.72 10.00
CA TYR A 343 11.64 15.00 9.31
C TYR A 343 12.12 16.21 10.12
N ARG A 344 11.90 16.21 11.44
CA ARG A 344 12.23 17.33 12.32
C ARG A 344 13.71 17.38 12.68
N ASP A 345 14.28 16.23 13.04
CA ASP A 345 15.60 16.11 13.64
C ASP A 345 16.70 15.97 12.57
N GLU A 346 16.36 15.49 11.37
CA GLU A 346 17.29 15.25 10.26
C GLU A 346 16.71 15.68 8.89
N PRO A 347 16.37 16.98 8.69
CA PRO A 347 15.65 17.43 7.49
C PRO A 347 16.38 17.11 6.17
N GLU A 348 17.70 17.26 6.11
CA GLU A 348 18.49 16.88 4.92
C GLU A 348 18.66 15.35 4.79
N GLY A 349 18.60 14.63 5.91
CA GLY A 349 18.70 13.18 5.99
C GLY A 349 17.40 12.44 5.67
N ALA A 350 16.25 13.09 5.85
CA ALA A 350 14.92 12.51 5.69
C ALA A 350 14.73 11.89 4.30
N VAL A 351 15.21 12.55 3.25
CA VAL A 351 15.14 12.04 1.86
C VAL A 351 15.86 10.70 1.69
N LYS A 352 16.93 10.45 2.45
CA LYS A 352 17.69 9.19 2.40
C LYS A 352 17.11 8.12 3.32
N LYS A 353 16.60 8.52 4.50
CA LYS A 353 16.12 7.58 5.52
C LYS A 353 14.71 7.07 5.25
N ILE A 354 13.83 7.93 4.74
CA ILE A 354 12.43 7.57 4.47
C ILE A 354 12.40 6.78 3.16
N PRO A 355 11.98 5.50 3.18
CA PRO A 355 12.11 4.61 2.02
C PRO A 355 11.44 5.15 0.76
N VAL A 356 10.23 5.70 0.87
CA VAL A 356 9.51 6.28 -0.27
C VAL A 356 10.31 7.42 -0.91
N LEU A 357 10.81 8.37 -0.10
CA LEU A 357 11.61 9.48 -0.62
C LEU A 357 12.90 8.98 -1.28
N SER A 358 13.61 8.06 -0.63
CA SER A 358 14.85 7.50 -1.17
C SER A 358 14.65 6.77 -2.49
N MET A 359 13.53 6.05 -2.65
CA MET A 359 13.19 5.37 -3.91
C MET A 359 12.81 6.38 -5.00
N LEU A 360 12.09 7.44 -4.64
CA LEU A 360 11.67 8.50 -5.56
C LEU A 360 12.88 9.30 -6.09
N THR A 361 13.82 9.66 -5.22
CA THR A 361 14.99 10.48 -5.55
C THR A 361 16.22 9.69 -5.99
N ALA A 362 16.10 8.38 -6.22
CA ALA A 362 17.21 7.55 -6.66
C ALA A 362 17.75 8.04 -8.02
N ALA A 363 19.07 8.28 -8.09
CA ALA A 363 19.71 8.80 -9.29
C ALA A 363 19.65 7.77 -10.44
N PRO A 364 19.37 8.20 -11.69
CA PRO A 364 19.30 7.28 -12.84
C PRO A 364 20.59 6.47 -13.07
N ALA A 365 21.76 7.06 -12.80
CA ALA A 365 23.05 6.38 -12.90
C ALA A 365 23.20 5.25 -11.85
N ASP A 366 22.72 5.47 -10.63
CA ASP A 366 22.71 4.44 -9.59
C ASP A 366 21.74 3.31 -9.94
N LEU A 367 20.56 3.63 -10.45
CA LEU A 367 19.59 2.64 -10.92
C LEU A 367 20.15 1.80 -12.07
N LYS A 368 20.88 2.41 -13.01
CA LYS A 368 21.59 1.68 -14.08
C LYS A 368 22.59 0.67 -13.53
N ARG A 369 23.46 1.10 -12.62
CA ARG A 369 24.45 0.23 -11.97
C ARG A 369 23.76 -0.92 -11.23
N ARG A 370 22.67 -0.63 -10.51
CA ARG A 370 21.90 -1.63 -9.77
C ARG A 370 21.18 -2.61 -10.69
N ALA A 371 20.63 -2.15 -11.82
CA ALA A 371 20.04 -3.01 -12.85
C ALA A 371 21.07 -3.93 -13.49
N GLN A 372 22.28 -3.44 -13.77
CA GLN A 372 23.39 -4.25 -14.29
C GLN A 372 23.79 -5.36 -13.31
N LYS A 373 23.97 -5.02 -12.03
CA LYS A 373 24.25 -5.98 -10.97
C LYS A 373 23.15 -7.05 -10.87
N LEU A 374 21.89 -6.65 -10.89
CA LEU A 374 20.77 -7.59 -10.85
C LEU A 374 20.74 -8.49 -12.09
N ALA A 375 20.93 -7.93 -13.28
CA ALA A 375 20.98 -8.67 -14.54
C ALA A 375 22.12 -9.70 -14.57
N GLU A 376 23.30 -9.37 -14.05
CA GLU A 376 24.42 -10.32 -13.92
C GLU A 376 24.08 -11.51 -13.02
N MET A 377 23.44 -11.25 -11.89
CA MET A 377 23.00 -12.32 -10.99
C MET A 377 21.92 -13.20 -11.63
N ILE A 378 20.97 -12.59 -12.35
CA ILE A 378 19.95 -13.32 -13.09
C ILE A 378 20.58 -14.17 -14.20
N ARG A 379 21.56 -13.65 -14.96
CA ARG A 379 22.29 -14.43 -15.98
C ARG A 379 22.94 -15.66 -15.37
N LYS A 380 23.59 -15.50 -14.22
CA LYS A 380 24.25 -16.61 -13.53
C LYS A 380 23.28 -17.71 -13.11
N GLU A 381 22.11 -17.35 -12.59
CA GLU A 381 21.08 -18.30 -12.16
C GLU A 381 20.28 -18.88 -13.34
N GLY A 382 20.04 -18.08 -14.38
CA GLY A 382 19.26 -18.46 -15.56
C GLY A 382 20.04 -19.30 -16.58
N GLY A 383 21.35 -19.07 -16.74
CA GLY A 383 22.15 -19.69 -17.80
C GLY A 383 21.57 -19.35 -19.19
N ASP A 384 21.63 -20.31 -20.10
CA ASP A 384 21.16 -20.15 -21.49
C ASP A 384 19.63 -20.20 -21.64
N ARG A 385 18.88 -20.36 -20.55
CA ARG A 385 17.41 -20.46 -20.54
C ARG A 385 16.70 -19.11 -20.75
N ALA A 386 17.45 -18.01 -20.75
CA ALA A 386 16.91 -16.68 -21.04
C ALA A 386 17.99 -15.74 -21.57
N SER A 387 17.57 -14.84 -22.45
CA SER A 387 18.36 -13.65 -22.78
C SER A 387 18.09 -12.57 -21.72
N VAL A 388 19.16 -11.97 -21.17
CA VAL A 388 19.06 -10.98 -20.10
C VAL A 388 19.82 -9.72 -20.46
N SER A 389 19.09 -8.61 -20.59
CA SER A 389 19.62 -7.30 -20.94
C SER A 389 19.28 -6.24 -19.88
N VAL A 390 19.83 -5.04 -20.03
CA VAL A 390 19.49 -3.88 -19.21
C VAL A 390 19.01 -2.78 -20.14
N GLN A 391 17.79 -2.28 -19.90
CA GLN A 391 17.16 -1.32 -20.80
C GLN A 391 16.60 -0.12 -20.02
N PRO A 392 16.56 1.08 -20.64
CA PRO A 392 15.92 2.24 -20.05
C PRO A 392 14.41 2.01 -19.94
N GLU A 393 13.83 2.40 -18.81
CA GLU A 393 12.40 2.28 -18.54
C GLU A 393 11.89 3.50 -17.78
N GLN A 394 10.58 3.52 -17.52
CA GLN A 394 9.94 4.49 -16.63
C GLN A 394 9.38 3.76 -15.41
N SER A 395 9.81 4.18 -14.22
CA SER A 395 9.18 3.85 -12.94
C SER A 395 7.99 4.78 -12.70
N GLN A 396 7.13 4.44 -11.74
CA GLN A 396 6.01 5.29 -11.33
C GLN A 396 6.15 5.66 -9.86
N ALA A 397 5.95 6.93 -9.52
CA ALA A 397 5.86 7.35 -8.13
C ALA A 397 4.73 6.63 -7.38
N GLY A 398 3.63 6.33 -8.08
CA GLY A 398 2.51 5.53 -7.60
C GLY A 398 1.18 6.24 -7.81
N GLY A 399 0.17 5.48 -8.22
CA GLY A 399 -1.15 6.00 -8.61
C GLY A 399 -1.99 6.55 -7.47
N GLY A 400 -1.46 6.76 -6.26
CA GLY A 400 -2.19 7.36 -5.13
C GLY A 400 -1.66 8.73 -4.69
N ALA A 401 -0.58 9.22 -5.32
CA ALA A 401 0.06 10.48 -4.95
C ALA A 401 0.53 11.32 -6.14
N LEU A 402 1.06 10.71 -7.21
CA LEU A 402 1.70 11.42 -8.33
C LEU A 402 1.39 10.72 -9.66
N PRO A 403 0.24 11.01 -10.30
CA PRO A 403 -0.24 10.24 -11.45
C PRO A 403 0.56 10.46 -12.73
N LEU A 404 1.18 11.63 -12.88
CA LEU A 404 2.05 11.97 -14.03
C LEU A 404 3.55 11.82 -13.73
N GLY A 405 3.91 11.35 -12.52
CA GLY A 405 5.29 11.23 -12.05
C GLY A 405 6.01 10.03 -12.67
N ASN A 406 6.31 10.11 -13.97
CA ASN A 406 7.20 9.16 -14.65
C ASN A 406 8.65 9.44 -14.24
N LEU A 407 9.31 8.42 -13.69
CA LEU A 407 10.66 8.54 -13.18
C LEU A 407 11.61 7.70 -14.04
N PRO A 408 12.59 8.32 -14.74
CA PRO A 408 13.57 7.57 -15.53
C PRO A 408 14.28 6.51 -14.69
N THR A 409 14.31 5.28 -15.19
CA THR A 409 14.95 4.14 -14.52
C THR A 409 15.67 3.25 -15.54
N TRP A 410 16.32 2.21 -15.06
CA TRP A 410 16.87 1.11 -15.84
C TRP A 410 16.38 -0.19 -15.23
N ALA A 411 15.88 -1.10 -16.04
CA ALA A 411 15.40 -2.40 -15.58
C ALA A 411 16.26 -3.53 -16.12
N ALA A 412 16.40 -4.60 -15.34
CA ALA A 412 16.87 -5.88 -15.87
C ALA A 412 15.70 -6.51 -16.65
N SER A 413 15.92 -6.81 -17.93
CA SER A 413 14.93 -7.39 -18.84
C SER A 413 15.27 -8.84 -19.10
N VAL A 414 14.31 -9.73 -18.89
CA VAL A 414 14.48 -11.18 -19.06
C VAL A 414 13.51 -11.66 -20.14
N LEU A 415 14.08 -12.17 -21.22
CA LEU A 415 13.36 -12.85 -22.30
C LEU A 415 13.61 -14.36 -22.16
N PRO A 416 12.64 -15.14 -21.66
CA PRO A 416 12.78 -16.58 -21.53
C PRO A 416 12.88 -17.26 -22.91
N ALA A 417 13.66 -18.35 -23.00
CA ALA A 417 13.81 -19.12 -24.24
C ALA A 417 12.66 -20.13 -24.43
N ASP A 418 12.41 -20.96 -23.42
CA ASP A 418 11.54 -22.15 -23.55
C ASP A 418 10.22 -22.04 -22.77
N VAL A 419 10.07 -21.03 -21.92
CA VAL A 419 8.92 -20.85 -21.03
C VAL A 419 8.19 -19.57 -21.38
N SER A 420 6.86 -19.57 -21.42
CA SER A 420 6.14 -18.32 -21.71
C SER A 420 6.36 -17.28 -20.61
N VAL A 421 6.41 -16.01 -21.00
CA VAL A 421 6.59 -14.86 -20.10
C VAL A 421 5.54 -14.85 -18.99
N SER A 422 4.27 -15.10 -19.35
CA SER A 422 3.17 -15.20 -18.39
C SER A 422 3.35 -16.34 -17.39
N ARG A 423 3.96 -17.46 -17.81
CA ARG A 423 4.25 -18.57 -16.91
C ARG A 423 5.40 -18.23 -15.96
N VAL A 424 6.46 -17.59 -16.45
CA VAL A 424 7.55 -17.09 -15.60
C VAL A 424 7.01 -16.11 -14.56
N GLU A 425 6.18 -15.15 -14.98
CA GLU A 425 5.50 -14.21 -14.06
C GLU A 425 4.70 -14.94 -12.97
N ALA A 426 3.87 -15.91 -13.35
CA ALA A 426 3.07 -16.67 -12.39
C ALA A 426 3.95 -17.43 -11.39
N LEU A 427 5.02 -18.07 -11.87
CA LEU A 427 5.98 -18.80 -11.03
C LEU A 427 6.74 -17.87 -10.06
N LEU A 428 7.02 -16.62 -10.47
CA LEU A 428 7.61 -15.62 -9.60
C LEU A 428 6.66 -15.22 -8.46
N ARG A 429 5.34 -15.14 -8.71
CA ARG A 429 4.33 -14.90 -7.66
C ARG A 429 4.15 -16.10 -6.72
N GLU A 430 4.37 -17.32 -7.22
CA GLU A 430 4.35 -18.56 -6.43
C GLU A 430 5.60 -18.73 -5.56
N ASN A 431 6.68 -18.01 -5.86
CA ASN A 431 7.93 -18.05 -5.09
C ASN A 431 7.72 -17.65 -3.61
N ASP A 432 8.67 -18.00 -2.76
CA ASP A 432 8.72 -17.57 -1.37
C ASP A 432 10.08 -16.90 -1.04
N PRO A 433 10.12 -15.58 -0.78
CA PRO A 433 9.00 -14.63 -0.91
C PRO A 433 8.60 -14.40 -2.39
N PRO A 434 7.34 -14.01 -2.68
CA PRO A 434 6.92 -13.69 -4.05
C PRO A 434 7.73 -12.56 -4.65
N VAL A 435 7.98 -12.64 -5.96
CA VAL A 435 8.56 -11.55 -6.74
C VAL A 435 7.49 -10.99 -7.67
N ILE A 436 7.19 -9.70 -7.52
CA ILE A 436 6.20 -9.01 -8.34
C ILE A 436 6.95 -8.14 -9.35
N ALA A 437 6.86 -8.51 -10.62
CA ALA A 437 7.57 -7.87 -11.73
C ALA A 437 6.58 -7.32 -12.77
N ARG A 438 7.06 -6.54 -13.73
CA ARG A 438 6.23 -6.08 -14.87
C ARG A 438 6.46 -6.98 -16.08
N VAL A 439 5.44 -7.13 -16.91
CA VAL A 439 5.55 -7.75 -18.23
C VAL A 439 5.36 -6.66 -19.28
N LYS A 440 6.30 -6.56 -20.23
CA LYS A 440 6.24 -5.58 -21.33
C LYS A 440 7.02 -6.13 -22.53
N GLU A 441 6.45 -6.02 -23.72
CA GLU A 441 7.11 -6.40 -24.99
C GLU A 441 7.73 -7.80 -24.97
N GLY A 442 7.02 -8.77 -24.38
CA GLY A 442 7.49 -10.16 -24.30
C GLY A 442 8.64 -10.39 -23.31
N CYS A 443 8.93 -9.45 -22.41
CA CYS A 443 9.97 -9.60 -21.39
C CYS A 443 9.38 -9.45 -19.98
N VAL A 444 10.01 -10.11 -19.00
CA VAL A 444 9.80 -9.83 -17.57
C VAL A 444 10.81 -8.80 -17.12
N LEU A 445 10.33 -7.66 -16.60
CA LEU A 445 11.13 -6.51 -16.21
C LEU A 445 11.25 -6.41 -14.69
N PHE A 446 12.49 -6.27 -14.21
CA PHE A 446 12.82 -6.08 -12.80
C PHE A 446 13.43 -4.70 -12.60
N ASP A 447 12.65 -3.80 -12.04
CA ASP A 447 13.06 -2.43 -11.74
C ASP A 447 13.73 -2.36 -10.35
N PRO A 448 15.03 -1.99 -10.27
CA PRO A 448 15.75 -1.94 -9.00
C PRO A 448 15.32 -0.77 -8.11
N ARG A 449 14.50 0.18 -8.60
CA ARG A 449 14.03 1.32 -7.79
C ARG A 449 13.34 0.88 -6.51
N THR A 450 12.55 -0.19 -6.57
CA THR A 450 11.72 -0.67 -5.45
C THR A 450 12.27 -1.94 -4.79
N LEU A 451 13.48 -2.37 -5.19
CA LEU A 451 14.21 -3.47 -4.56
C LEU A 451 15.35 -2.91 -3.71
N ARG A 452 15.76 -3.62 -2.67
CA ARG A 452 17.03 -3.38 -1.99
C ARG A 452 18.09 -4.29 -2.59
N ASP A 453 19.36 -3.89 -2.50
CA ASP A 453 20.46 -4.73 -2.99
C ASP A 453 20.52 -6.10 -2.32
N ALA A 454 20.11 -6.18 -1.05
CA ALA A 454 19.99 -7.43 -0.30
C ALA A 454 18.90 -8.37 -0.86
N ASP A 455 17.94 -7.85 -1.63
CA ASP A 455 16.87 -8.64 -2.23
C ASP A 455 17.30 -9.28 -3.58
N PHE A 456 18.41 -8.85 -4.18
CA PHE A 456 18.84 -9.31 -5.51
C PHE A 456 19.14 -10.82 -5.59
N PRO A 457 19.81 -11.45 -4.61
CA PRO A 457 20.02 -12.91 -4.63
C PRO A 457 18.70 -13.69 -4.65
N ASP A 458 17.69 -13.23 -3.91
CA ASP A 458 16.37 -13.88 -3.87
C ASP A 458 15.64 -13.74 -5.20
N VAL A 459 15.67 -12.55 -5.80
CA VAL A 459 15.11 -12.31 -7.14
C VAL A 459 15.80 -13.19 -8.18
N ALA A 460 17.13 -13.21 -8.22
CA ALA A 460 17.89 -13.99 -9.20
C ALA A 460 17.59 -15.50 -9.09
N ARG A 461 17.58 -16.05 -7.87
CA ARG A 461 17.21 -17.47 -7.64
C ARG A 461 15.77 -17.77 -8.02
N ALA A 462 14.84 -16.86 -7.74
CA ALA A 462 13.44 -17.02 -8.14
C ALA A 462 13.29 -17.08 -9.67
N VAL A 463 14.01 -16.22 -10.40
CA VAL A 463 14.05 -16.23 -11.86
C VAL A 463 14.67 -17.52 -12.38
N GLY A 464 15.83 -17.95 -11.86
CA GLY A 464 16.48 -19.20 -12.28
C GLY A 464 15.59 -20.43 -12.09
N ARG A 465 14.82 -20.49 -10.98
CA ARG A 465 13.82 -21.54 -10.76
C ARG A 465 12.65 -21.44 -11.73
N ALA A 466 12.12 -20.24 -11.96
CA ALA A 466 10.99 -20.03 -12.87
C ALA A 466 11.33 -20.39 -14.32
N LEU A 467 12.57 -20.13 -14.75
CA LEU A 467 13.09 -20.52 -16.07
C LEU A 467 13.37 -22.02 -16.19
N GLY A 468 13.64 -22.72 -15.08
CA GLY A 468 13.94 -24.16 -15.09
C GLY A 468 12.73 -25.07 -15.15
N LYS A 469 11.54 -24.58 -14.76
CA LYS A 469 10.32 -25.38 -14.76
C LYS A 469 9.76 -25.45 -16.18
N THR A 470 9.94 -26.59 -16.83
CA THR A 470 9.34 -26.83 -18.16
C THR A 470 7.82 -26.99 -18.03
N ALA A 471 7.08 -26.79 -19.13
CA ALA A 471 5.63 -26.96 -19.17
C ALA A 471 5.15 -28.36 -18.72
N ALA A 472 6.04 -29.37 -18.75
CA ALA A 472 5.75 -30.76 -18.39
C ALA A 472 5.75 -31.04 -16.86
N GLU A 473 6.34 -30.18 -16.02
CA GLU A 473 6.49 -30.44 -14.58
C GLU A 473 5.29 -30.03 -13.72
N ALA A 474 4.32 -29.30 -14.27
CA ALA A 474 3.15 -28.81 -13.54
C ALA A 474 1.86 -29.61 -13.78
N GLY A 475 1.92 -30.65 -14.62
CA GLY A 475 0.79 -31.53 -14.94
C GLY A 475 0.77 -32.86 -14.17
N ARG A 476 1.44 -32.96 -13.01
CA ARG A 476 1.52 -34.20 -12.20
C ARG A 476 1.19 -33.99 -10.73
#